data_AF-A0A371PKL2-F1
#
_entry.id   AF-A0A371PKL2-F1
#
_cell.length_a   1.000
_cell.length_b   1.000
_cell.length_c   1.000
_cell.angle_alpha   90.00
_cell.angle_beta   90.00
_cell.angle_gamma   90.00
#
_symmetry.space_group_name_H-M   'P 1'
#
loop_
_entity.id
_entity.type
_entity.pdbx_description
1 polymer ?
#
loop_
_entity_poly.entity_id
_entity_poly.type
_entity_poly.pdbx_seq_one_letter_code
_entity_poly.pdbx_strand_id
1 'polypeptide(L)' 'MIWFIFMFIIMLGGILTIMIRSRTAAREIVLVTSLLLLGFADWISIFMNHKFKSSKIIAILIDWVGL' A
#
# COMPACT_ATOMS: atom_id res chain seq x y z
N MET A 1 1.33 15.88 -7.88
CA MET A 1 1.33 15.17 -6.58
C MET A 1 -0.06 15.15 -5.93
N ILE A 2 -0.74 16.29 -5.74
CA ILE A 2 -2.06 16.32 -5.08
C ILE A 2 -3.09 15.39 -5.75
N TRP A 3 -3.16 15.38 -7.09
CA TRP A 3 -4.06 14.51 -7.86
C TRP A 3 -3.77 13.02 -7.65
N PHE A 4 -2.49 12.65 -7.59
CA PHE A 4 -2.05 11.27 -7.34
C PHE A 4 -2.44 10.82 -5.93
N ILE A 5 -2.27 11.68 -4.93
CA ILE A 5 -2.68 11.42 -3.55
C ILE A 5 -4.21 11.26 -3.47
N PHE A 6 -4.97 12.13 -4.13
CA PHE A 6 -6.43 12.03 -4.19
C PHE A 6 -6.89 10.71 -4.81
N MET A 7 -6.32 10.32 -5.96
CA MET A 7 -6.60 9.04 -6.62
C MET A 7 -6.27 7.85 -5.71
N PHE A 8 -5.13 7.90 -5.01
CA PHE A 8 -4.73 6.85 -4.09
C PHE A 8 -5.70 6.71 -2.90
N ILE A 9 -6.13 7.83 -2.29
CA ILE A 9 -7.08 7.81 -1.17
C ILE A 9 -8.43 7.24 -1.62
N ILE A 10 -8.93 7.64 -2.79
CA ILE A 10 -10.20 7.12 -3.35
C ILE A 10 -10.09 5.61 -3.59
N MET A 11 -8.98 5.16 -4.18
CA MET A 11 -8.75 3.74 -4.47
C MET A 11 -8.60 2.91 -3.19
N LEU A 12 -7.81 3.38 -2.22
CA LEU A 12 -7.59 2.71 -0.94
C LEU A 12 -8.87 2.64 -0.12
N GLY A 13 -9.65 3.72 -0.08
CA GLY A 13 -10.96 3.75 0.55
C GLY A 13 -11.95 2.80 -0.11
N GLY A 14 -11.96 2.71 -1.45
CA GLY A 14 -12.78 1.78 -2.19
C GLY A 14 -12.44 0.31 -1.89
N ILE A 15 -11.16 -0.03 -1.93
CA ILE A 15 -10.67 -1.40 -1.63
C ILE A 15 -11.02 -1.77 -0.19
N LEU A 16 -10.76 -0.90 0.79
CA LEU A 16 -11.11 -1.15 2.19
C LEU A 16 -12.61 -1.34 2.38
N THR A 17 -13.43 -0.51 1.73
CA THR A 17 -14.89 -0.62 1.80
C THR A 17 -15.37 -1.97 1.25
N ILE A 18 -14.81 -2.42 0.13
CA ILE A 18 -15.13 -3.73 -0.46
C ILE A 18 -14.68 -4.85 0.48
N MET A 19 -13.46 -4.79 1.01
CA MET A 19 -12.93 -5.82 1.92
C MET A 19 -13.76 -5.93 3.22
N ILE A 20 -14.14 -4.79 3.81
CA ILE A 20 -15.02 -4.76 4.98
C ILE A 20 -16.39 -5.35 4.64
N ARG A 21 -16.95 -5.02 3.46
CA ARG A 21 -18.24 -5.55 3.01
C ARG A 21 -18.20 -7.04 2.72
N SER A 22 -17.08 -7.55 2.19
CA SER A 22 -16.84 -8.96 1.91
C SER A 22 -16.48 -9.78 3.16
N ARG A 23 -16.40 -9.14 4.34
CA ARG A 23 -15.96 -9.77 5.61
C ARG A 23 -14.63 -10.53 5.48
N THR A 24 -13.71 -10.03 4.64
CA THR A 24 -12.36 -10.60 4.53
C THR A 24 -11.66 -10.60 5.89
N ALA A 25 -10.80 -11.59 6.11
CA ALA A 25 -10.11 -11.74 7.39
C ALA A 25 -9.31 -10.47 7.70
N ALA A 26 -9.33 -10.01 8.96
CA ALA A 26 -8.59 -8.83 9.38
C ALA A 26 -7.10 -8.90 9.01
N ARG A 27 -6.53 -10.13 9.00
CA ARG A 27 -5.17 -10.39 8.54
C ARG A 27 -4.97 -10.00 7.06
N GLU A 28 -5.86 -10.42 6.17
CA GLU A 28 -5.78 -10.07 4.73
C GLU A 28 -5.94 -8.56 4.52
N ILE A 29 -6.83 -7.92 5.27
CA ILE A 29 -7.02 -6.46 5.21
C ILE A 29 -5.72 -5.74 5.56
N VAL A 30 -5.06 -6.15 6.65
CA VAL A 30 -3.77 -5.58 7.08
C VAL A 30 -2.68 -5.83 6.02
N LEU A 31 -2.65 -7.00 5.40
CA LEU A 31 -1.71 -7.32 4.32
C LEU A 31 -1.90 -6.44 3.08
N VAL A 32 -3.14 -6.33 2.59
CA VAL A 32 -3.45 -5.52 1.42
C VAL A 32 -3.17 -4.03 1.72
N THR A 33 -3.55 -3.56 2.91
CA THR A 33 -3.32 -2.17 3.31
C THR A 33 -1.83 -1.84 3.41
N SER A 34 -1.02 -2.74 4.00
CA SER A 34 0.43 -2.53 4.10
C SER A 34 1.13 -2.55 2.75
N LEU A 35 0.76 -3.45 1.84
CA LEU A 35 1.27 -3.48 0.47
C LEU A 35 0.93 -2.21 -0.32
N LEU A 36 -0.31 -1.72 -0.21
CA LEU A 36 -0.74 -0.48 -0.86
C LEU A 36 0.04 0.73 -0.31
N LEU A 37 0.24 0.81 1.01
CA LEU A 37 1.00 1.89 1.65
C LEU A 37 2.49 1.87 1.26
N LEU A 38 3.09 0.69 1.13
CA LEU A 38 4.47 0.55 0.65
C LEU A 38 4.63 1.01 -0.80
N GLY A 39 3.73 0.58 -1.69
CA GLY A 39 3.74 1.02 -3.08
C GLY A 39 3.56 2.54 -3.20
N PHE A 40 2.71 3.12 -2.34
CA PHE A 40 2.54 4.56 -2.24
C PHE A 40 3.81 5.29 -1.75
N ALA A 41 4.49 4.73 -0.75
CA ALA A 41 5.76 5.27 -0.25
C ALA A 41 6.86 5.26 -1.33
N ASP A 42 6.91 4.19 -2.15
CA ASP A 42 7.84 4.09 -3.28
C ASP A 42 7.53 5.14 -4.36
N TRP A 43 6.26 5.33 -4.71
CA TRP A 43 5.81 6.38 -5.62
C TRP A 43 6.11 7.80 -5.10
N ILE A 44 5.90 8.06 -3.80
CA ILE A 44 6.30 9.34 -3.19
C ILE A 44 7.81 9.54 -3.28
N SER A 45 8.61 8.48 -3.05
CA SER A 45 10.06 8.55 -3.19
C SER A 45 10.48 8.98 -4.59
N ILE A 46 9.84 8.43 -5.63
CA ILE A 46 10.09 8.79 -7.02
C ILE A 46 9.74 10.26 -7.26
N PHE A 47 8.57 10.72 -6.81
CA PHE A 47 8.15 12.10 -6.99
C PHE A 47 9.00 13.11 -6.23
N MET A 48 9.54 12.75 -5.07
CA MET A 48 10.34 13.64 -4.22
C MET A 48 11.82 13.68 -4.63
N ASN A 49 12.19 12.96 -5.70
CA ASN A 49 13.57 12.79 -6.19
C ASN A 49 14.57 12.43 -5.08
N HIS A 50 14.06 11.82 -4.01
CA HIS A 50 14.82 11.30 -2.89
C HIS A 50 15.02 9.82 -3.17
N LYS A 51 16.26 9.30 -3.06
CA LYS A 51 16.57 7.88 -3.29
C LYS A 51 16.12 7.00 -2.11
N PHE A 52 14.87 7.07 -1.70
CA PHE A 52 14.31 6.15 -0.72
C PHE A 52 14.11 4.78 -1.40
N LYS A 53 15.10 3.90 -1.29
CA LYS A 53 15.00 2.51 -1.78
C LYS A 53 14.06 1.70 -0.87
N SER A 54 12.75 1.90 -1.03
CA SER A 54 11.70 1.10 -0.35
C SER A 54 11.71 -0.37 -0.76
N SER A 55 12.43 -0.73 -1.82
CA SER A 55 12.58 -2.10 -2.33
C SER A 55 13.00 -3.11 -1.26
N LYS A 56 13.84 -2.72 -0.28
CA LYS A 56 14.24 -3.61 0.84
C LYS A 56 13.12 -3.81 1.85
N ILE A 57 12.34 -2.77 2.13
CA ILE A 57 11.25 -2.83 3.12
C ILE A 57 10.07 -3.61 2.51
N ILE A 58 9.78 -3.42 1.22
CA ILE A 58 8.81 -4.20 0.45
C ILE A 58 9.20 -5.67 0.44
N ALA A 59 10.47 -5.99 0.15
CA ALA A 59 10.96 -7.37 0.14
C ALA A 59 10.82 -8.05 1.51
N ILE A 60 11.19 -7.35 2.60
CA ILE A 60 11.04 -7.87 3.97
C ILE A 60 9.56 -8.09 4.31
N LEU A 61 8.67 -7.17 3.93
CA LEU A 61 7.23 -7.32 4.17
C LEU A 61 6.64 -8.46 3.36
N ILE A 62 7.08 -8.71 2.13
CA ILE A 62 6.64 -9.87 1.34
C ILE A 62 7.16 -11.18 1.96
N ASP A 63 8.43 -11.23 2.38
CA ASP A 63 9.02 -12.38 3.07
C ASP A 63 8.31 -12.68 4.40
N TRP A 64 7.96 -11.65 5.17
CA TRP A 64 7.30 -11.82 6.47
C TRP A 64 5.87 -12.34 6.36
N VAL A 65 5.26 -12.14 5.19
CA VAL A 65 3.91 -12.61 4.87
C VAL A 65 3.94 -14.05 4.37
N GLY A 66 5.13 -14.57 4.02
CA GLY A 66 5.37 -15.99 3.78
C GLY A 66 4.84 -16.47 2.44
N LEU A 67 5.37 -15.90 1.35
CA LEU A 67 5.34 -16.55 0.04
C LEU A 67 6.48 -17.56 -0.07
#